data_AF-A0A743FUJ7-F1
#
_entry.id   AF-A0A743FUJ7-F1
#
_cell.length_a   1.000
_cell.length_b   1.000
_cell.length_c   1.000
_cell.angle_alpha   90.00
_cell.angle_beta   90.00
_cell.angle_gamma   90.00
#
_symmetry.space_group_name_H-M   'P 1'
#
loop_
_entity.id
_entity.type
_entity.pdbx_description
1 polymer ?
#
loop_
_entity_poly.entity_id
_entity_poly.type
_entity_poly.pdbx_seq_one_letter_code
_entity_poly.pdbx_strand_id
1 'polypeptide(L)'
;MPQGIALACRLLGVNCYISENKCIFSKSLSWLYPEVKKQCEGMGVEIREEIQEDTERFRLKAMAVSIVGIPVGLHWVLSRPDGSFMDPGVGKNSFNFNELVRNARTEIGVCGYYDTGISIILSL
;
A
#
# COMPACT_ATOMS: atom_id res chain seq x y z
N MET A 1 -5.08 5.71 -4.95
CA MET A 1 -5.07 6.36 -3.63
C MET A 1 -6.00 5.59 -2.68
N PRO A 2 -5.78 5.63 -1.35
CA PRO A 2 -6.41 4.70 -0.39
C PRO A 2 -7.93 4.80 -0.29
N GLN A 3 -8.54 5.95 -0.58
CA GLN A 3 -9.99 6.16 -0.46
C GLN A 3 -10.81 5.19 -1.31
N GLY A 4 -10.34 4.83 -2.51
CA GLY A 4 -11.06 3.90 -3.38
C GLY A 4 -11.10 2.48 -2.82
N ILE A 5 -9.99 2.04 -2.22
CA ILE A 5 -9.90 0.72 -1.58
C ILE A 5 -10.69 0.72 -0.27
N ALA A 6 -10.60 1.78 0.53
CA ALA A 6 -11.36 1.86 1.78
C ALA A 6 -12.89 1.85 1.53
N LEU A 7 -13.36 2.52 0.46
CA LEU A 7 -14.74 2.40 0.00
C LEU A 7 -15.09 0.96 -0.38
N ALA A 8 -14.23 0.28 -1.14
CA ALA A 8 -14.44 -1.12 -1.52
C ALA A 8 -14.50 -2.04 -0.29
N CYS A 9 -13.62 -1.87 0.69
CA CYS A 9 -13.65 -2.60 1.96
C CYS A 9 -15.02 -2.43 2.65
N ARG A 10 -15.49 -1.19 2.78
CA ARG A 10 -16.81 -0.89 3.37
C ARG A 10 -17.96 -1.58 2.62
N LEU A 11 -17.95 -1.52 1.28
CA LEU A 11 -18.98 -2.17 0.45
C LEU A 11 -18.97 -3.69 0.56
N LEU A 12 -17.80 -4.28 0.83
CA LEU A 12 -17.62 -5.72 1.02
C LEU A 12 -17.79 -6.16 2.48
N GLY A 13 -18.12 -5.25 3.41
CA GLY A 13 -18.24 -5.56 4.83
C GLY A 13 -16.91 -5.88 5.51
N VAL A 14 -15.78 -5.48 4.92
CA VAL A 14 -14.44 -5.63 5.48
C VAL A 14 -14.08 -4.36 6.24
N ASN A 15 -13.73 -4.51 7.52
CA ASN A 15 -13.27 -3.38 8.31
C ASN A 15 -11.84 -3.03 7.92
N CYS A 16 -11.54 -1.73 7.86
CA CYS A 16 -10.19 -1.26 7.56
C CYS A 16 -9.92 0.11 8.17
N TYR A 17 -8.64 0.41 8.33
CA TYR A 17 -8.13 1.74 8.63
C TYR A 17 -6.84 1.96 7.85
N ILE A 18 -6.42 3.22 7.76
CA ILE A 18 -5.19 3.61 7.08
C ILE A 18 -4.12 3.85 8.13
N SER A 19 -2.96 3.24 7.89
CA SER A 19 -1.75 3.36 8.69
C SER A 19 -0.69 4.09 7.88
N GLU A 20 -0.11 5.15 8.44
CA GLU A 20 0.91 5.98 7.81
C GLU A 20 2.20 6.00 8.62
N ASN A 21 3.28 5.54 8.00
CA ASN A 21 4.64 5.82 8.42
C ASN A 21 5.07 7.16 7.79
N LYS A 22 5.35 8.19 8.60
CA LYS A 22 5.60 9.60 8.18
C LYS A 22 6.93 9.83 7.44
N CYS A 23 7.32 8.90 6.57
CA CYS A 23 8.47 9.00 5.70
C CYS A 23 8.29 10.07 4.60
N ILE A 24 9.31 10.27 3.77
CA ILE A 24 9.29 11.33 2.74
C ILE A 24 8.21 11.09 1.68
N PHE A 25 7.94 9.83 1.32
CA PHE A 25 6.92 9.48 0.33
C PHE A 25 5.52 9.78 0.86
N SER A 26 5.17 9.31 2.05
CA SER A 26 3.85 9.57 2.64
C SER A 26 3.60 11.06 2.81
N LYS A 27 4.59 11.82 3.32
CA LYS A 27 4.50 13.29 3.40
C LYS A 27 4.24 13.96 2.05
N SER A 28 4.96 13.53 1.02
CA SER A 28 4.82 14.09 -0.33
C SER A 28 3.46 13.76 -0.93
N LEU A 29 2.98 12.52 -0.78
CA LEU A 29 1.67 12.09 -1.25
C LEU A 29 0.54 12.81 -0.51
N SER A 30 0.63 12.95 0.81
CA SER A 30 -0.37 13.67 1.61
C SER A 30 -0.40 15.17 1.30
N TRP A 31 0.74 15.75 0.87
CA TRP A 31 0.80 17.13 0.39
C TRP A 31 0.22 17.30 -1.02
N LEU A 32 0.50 16.37 -1.94
CA LEU A 32 -0.03 16.39 -3.31
C LEU A 32 -1.54 16.12 -3.38
N TYR A 33 -2.05 15.29 -2.47
CA TYR A 33 -3.43 14.81 -2.49
C TYR A 33 -4.16 15.05 -1.14
N PRO A 34 -4.24 16.29 -0.66
CA PRO A 34 -4.81 16.61 0.65
C PRO A 34 -6.32 16.28 0.75
N GLU A 35 -7.03 16.25 -0.38
CA GLU A 35 -8.43 15.87 -0.47
C GLU A 35 -8.68 14.39 -0.16
N VAL A 36 -7.70 13.53 -0.41
CA VAL A 36 -7.82 12.08 -0.16
C VAL A 36 -8.04 11.82 1.32
N LYS A 37 -7.30 12.52 2.19
CA LYS A 37 -7.47 12.43 3.64
C LYS A 37 -8.89 12.80 4.05
N LYS A 38 -9.41 13.93 3.54
CA LYS A 38 -10.78 14.39 3.82
C LYS A 38 -11.85 13.39 3.36
N GLN A 39 -11.62 12.75 2.20
CA GLN A 39 -12.53 11.73 1.67
C GLN A 39 -12.56 10.48 2.55
N CYS A 40 -11.39 9.99 2.99
CA CYS A 40 -11.30 8.86 3.92
C CYS A 40 -12.00 9.18 5.25
N GLU A 41 -11.72 10.34 5.84
CA GLU A 41 -12.36 10.80 7.07
C GLU A 41 -13.88 10.94 6.90
N GLY A 42 -14.34 11.47 5.77
CA GLY A 42 -15.78 11.57 5.44
C GLY A 42 -16.48 10.21 5.29
N MET A 43 -15.74 9.15 4.99
CA MET A 43 -16.24 7.77 4.99
C MET A 43 -16.18 7.10 6.38
N GLY A 44 -15.69 7.79 7.40
CA GLY A 44 -15.47 7.25 8.74
C GLY A 44 -14.26 6.31 8.83
N VAL A 45 -13.31 6.40 7.88
CA VAL A 45 -12.09 5.59 7.88
C VAL A 45 -11.05 6.30 8.73
N GLU A 46 -10.57 5.61 9.77
CA GLU A 46 -9.50 6.13 10.62
C GLU A 46 -8.18 6.19 9.84
N ILE A 47 -7.45 7.31 9.99
CA ILE A 47 -6.07 7.45 9.51
C ILE A 47 -5.21 7.70 10.74
N ARG A 48 -4.23 6.83 10.97
CA ARG A 48 -3.34 6.92 12.14
C ARG A 48 -1.89 6.63 11.80
N GLU A 49 -1.01 6.94 12.73
CA GLU A 49 0.41 6.61 12.62
C GLU A 49 0.63 5.10 12.74
N GLU A 50 1.59 4.57 11.96
CA GLU A 50 1.93 3.15 11.98
C GLU A 50 2.42 2.71 13.36
N ILE A 51 1.85 1.61 13.85
CA ILE A 51 2.27 0.93 15.09
C ILE A 51 2.80 -0.47 14.75
N GLN A 52 3.56 -1.06 15.67
CA GLN A 52 4.19 -2.37 15.46
C GLN A 52 3.16 -3.46 15.15
N GLU A 53 2.01 -3.44 15.81
CA GLU A 53 0.90 -4.39 15.65
C GLU A 53 0.29 -4.35 14.24
N ASP A 54 0.44 -3.24 13.51
CA ASP A 54 -0.02 -3.16 12.12
C ASP A 54 0.79 -4.14 11.24
N THR A 55 2.06 -4.40 11.60
CA THR A 55 2.95 -5.28 10.84
C THR A 55 2.56 -6.76 10.91
N GLU A 56 1.78 -7.13 11.93
CA GLU A 56 1.28 -8.50 12.18
C GLU A 56 -0.08 -8.76 11.53
N ARG A 57 -0.59 -7.81 10.72
CA ARG A 57 -1.90 -7.89 10.06
C ARG A 57 -1.74 -8.00 8.54
N PHE A 58 -2.84 -8.34 7.86
CA PHE A 58 -2.91 -8.19 6.42
C PHE A 58 -2.93 -6.70 6.06
N ARG A 59 -2.03 -6.29 5.18
CA ARG A 59 -1.87 -4.90 4.76
C ARG A 59 -1.87 -4.79 3.26
N LEU A 60 -2.71 -3.92 2.71
CA LEU A 60 -2.51 -3.45 1.34
C LEU A 60 -1.53 -2.28 1.41
N LYS A 61 -0.31 -2.48 0.90
CA LYS A 61 0.74 -1.47 0.91
C LYS A 61 0.75 -0.70 -0.40
N ALA A 62 0.78 0.62 -0.31
CA ALA A 62 1.00 1.47 -1.48
C ALA A 62 2.49 1.50 -1.81
N MET A 63 2.84 1.00 -2.98
CA MET A 63 4.19 0.96 -3.52
C MET A 63 4.35 2.04 -4.56
N ALA A 64 5.39 2.86 -4.46
CA ALA A 64 5.81 3.73 -5.54
C ALA A 64 6.50 2.88 -6.61
N VAL A 65 5.92 2.85 -7.81
CA VAL A 65 6.48 2.16 -8.97
C VAL A 65 7.54 3.05 -9.58
N SER A 66 8.73 2.50 -9.79
CA SER A 66 9.80 3.19 -10.50
C SER A 66 10.12 2.50 -11.83
N ILE A 67 10.37 3.32 -12.85
CA ILE A 67 10.86 2.88 -14.16
C ILE A 67 12.19 3.59 -14.36
N VAL A 68 13.28 2.81 -14.50
CA VAL A 68 14.65 3.36 -14.58
C VAL A 68 14.97 4.29 -13.38
N GLY A 69 14.46 3.94 -12.20
CA GLY A 69 14.65 4.71 -10.96
C GLY A 69 13.77 5.95 -10.78
N ILE A 70 12.96 6.32 -11.77
CA ILE A 70 12.04 7.47 -11.69
C ILE A 70 10.67 6.97 -11.23
N PRO A 71 10.09 7.50 -10.12
CA PRO A 71 8.73 7.16 -9.70
C PRO A 71 7.70 7.61 -10.75
N VAL A 72 6.92 6.68 -11.28
CA VAL A 72 5.93 6.93 -12.36
C VAL A 72 4.49 6.71 -11.91
N GLY A 73 4.27 6.09 -10.76
CA GLY A 73 2.93 5.78 -10.28
C GLY A 73 2.91 5.05 -8.95
N LEU A 74 1.71 4.67 -8.55
CA LEU A 74 1.46 3.88 -7.34
C LEU A 74 0.85 2.54 -7.71
N HIS A 75 1.21 1.51 -6.97
CA HIS A 75 0.70 0.15 -7.09
C HIS A 75 0.38 -0.43 -5.72
N TRP A 76 -0.65 -1.26 -5.60
CA TRP A 76 -1.03 -1.87 -4.32
C TRP A 76 -0.61 -3.33 -4.30
N VAL A 77 0.11 -3.71 -3.24
CA VAL A 77 0.50 -5.11 -2.99
C VAL A 77 -0.05 -5.55 -1.65
N LEU A 78 -0.43 -6.82 -1.54
CA LEU A 78 -0.81 -7.42 -0.26
C LEU A 78 0.46 -7.86 0.47
N SER A 79 0.69 -7.33 1.67
CA SER A 79 1.65 -7.83 2.65
C SER A 79 0.90 -8.68 3.68
N ARG A 80 1.42 -9.87 3.94
CA ARG A 80 0.85 -10.83 4.90
C ARG A 80 1.65 -10.81 6.22
N PRO A 81 1.05 -11.29 7.32
CA PRO A 81 1.73 -11.37 8.62
C PRO A 81 3.02 -12.21 8.62
N ASP A 82 3.13 -13.20 7.74
CA ASP A 82 4.31 -14.07 7.61
C ASP A 82 5.48 -13.39 6.87
N GLY A 83 5.35 -12.11 6.50
CA GLY A 83 6.36 -11.36 5.74
C GLY A 83 6.30 -11.61 4.23
N SER A 84 5.42 -12.48 3.76
CA SER A 84 5.21 -12.71 2.33
C SER A 84 4.35 -11.61 1.70
N PHE A 85 4.43 -11.54 0.38
CA PHE A 85 3.69 -10.60 -0.45
C PHE A 85 2.87 -11.32 -1.52
N MET A 86 1.82 -10.66 -1.97
CA MET A 86 1.13 -10.96 -3.22
C MET A 86 0.98 -9.68 -4.02
N ASP A 87 1.43 -9.75 -5.27
CA ASP A 87 1.34 -8.66 -6.20
C ASP A 87 0.29 -9.00 -7.27
N PRO A 88 -0.87 -8.31 -7.27
CA PRO A 88 -1.92 -8.56 -8.23
C PRO A 88 -1.55 -8.13 -9.66
N GLY A 89 -0.57 -7.24 -9.82
CA GLY A 89 -0.08 -6.77 -11.12
C GLY A 89 0.74 -7.82 -11.87
N VAL A 90 1.45 -8.70 -11.14
CA VAL A 90 2.20 -9.83 -11.73
C VAL A 90 1.55 -11.19 -11.48
N GLY A 91 0.51 -11.26 -10.64
CA GLY A 91 -0.20 -12.50 -10.31
C GLY A 91 0.65 -13.52 -9.52
N LYS A 92 1.69 -13.07 -8.81
CA LYS A 92 2.64 -13.95 -8.10
C LYS A 92 2.69 -13.66 -6.61
N ASN A 93 2.92 -14.72 -5.85
CA ASN A 93 3.33 -14.62 -4.45
C ASN A 93 4.85 -14.45 -4.37
N SER A 94 5.32 -13.78 -3.33
CA SER A 94 6.74 -13.58 -3.03
C SER A 94 6.99 -13.83 -1.55
N PHE A 95 8.03 -14.57 -1.21
CA PHE A 95 8.38 -14.89 0.18
C PHE A 95 8.85 -13.66 0.96
N ASN A 96 9.34 -12.64 0.28
CA ASN A 96 9.82 -11.39 0.87
C ASN A 96 9.84 -10.26 -0.16
N PHE A 97 10.22 -9.06 0.29
CA PHE A 97 10.27 -7.86 -0.53
C PHE A 97 11.25 -7.94 -1.70
N ASN A 98 12.42 -8.56 -1.52
CA ASN A 98 13.41 -8.69 -2.59
C ASN A 98 12.88 -9.56 -3.73
N GLU A 99 12.16 -10.63 -3.39
CA GLU A 99 11.51 -11.46 -4.40
C GLU A 99 10.35 -10.73 -5.09
N LEU A 100 9.57 -9.91 -4.37
CA LEU A 100 8.54 -9.06 -4.96
C LEU A 100 9.14 -8.16 -6.06
N VAL A 101 10.22 -7.44 -5.74
CA VAL A 101 10.93 -6.57 -6.70
C VAL A 101 11.51 -7.38 -7.86
N ARG A 102 12.07 -8.56 -7.59
CA ARG A 102 12.57 -9.46 -8.65
C ARG A 102 11.44 -9.89 -9.59
N ASN A 103 10.29 -10.30 -9.06
CA ASN A 103 9.15 -10.73 -9.85
C ASN A 103 8.65 -9.58 -10.76
N ALA A 104 8.51 -8.37 -10.22
CA ALA A 104 8.14 -7.20 -11.03
C ALA A 104 9.15 -6.88 -12.13
N ARG A 105 10.45 -7.02 -11.87
CA ARG A 105 11.49 -6.85 -12.89
C ARG A 105 11.43 -7.92 -13.98
N THR A 106 11.17 -9.17 -13.62
CA THR A 106 11.08 -10.25 -14.60
C THR A 106 9.90 -10.05 -15.55
N GLU A 107 8.74 -9.60 -15.04
CA GLU A 107 7.53 -9.45 -15.85
C GLU A 107 7.47 -8.12 -16.63
N ILE A 108 7.96 -7.01 -16.04
CA ILE A 108 7.77 -5.65 -16.57
C ILE A 108 9.12 -5.00 -16.98
N GLY A 109 10.25 -5.67 -16.73
CA GLY A 109 11.58 -5.21 -17.10
C GLY A 109 12.21 -4.28 -16.06
N VAL A 110 12.32 -2.99 -16.37
CA VAL A 110 13.02 -1.98 -15.52
C VAL A 110 12.20 -1.48 -14.33
N CYS A 111 11.21 -2.26 -13.90
CA CYS A 111 10.29 -1.92 -12.82
C CYS A 111 10.96 -2.07 -11.45
N GLY A 112 10.74 -1.13 -10.56
CA GLY A 112 11.12 -1.20 -9.15
C GLY A 112 9.96 -0.80 -8.26
N TYR A 113 10.06 -1.15 -6.98
CA TYR A 113 9.11 -0.72 -5.96
C TYR A 113 9.84 -0.05 -4.80
N TYR A 114 9.24 1.02 -4.30
CA TYR A 114 9.61 1.65 -3.04
C TYR A 114 8.39 1.73 -2.12
N ASP A 115 8.57 1.40 -0.85
CA ASP A 115 7.50 1.52 0.13
C ASP A 115 7.17 3.00 0.37
N THR A 116 5.90 3.38 0.21
CA THR A 116 5.46 4.77 0.40
C THR A 116 5.20 5.09 1.88
N GLY A 117 5.17 4.08 2.75
CA GLY A 117 4.75 4.23 4.14
C GLY A 117 3.24 4.31 4.33
N ILE A 118 2.42 4.22 3.28
CA ILE A 118 0.95 4.21 3.37
C ILE A 118 0.47 2.77 3.23
N SER A 119 -0.28 2.29 4.24
CA SER A 119 -0.89 0.98 4.25
C SER A 119 -2.37 1.06 4.60
N ILE A 120 -3.19 0.20 4.00
CA ILE A 120 -4.55 -0.08 4.47
C ILE A 120 -4.48 -1.37 5.26
N ILE A 121 -4.81 -1.30 6.53
CA ILE A 121 -4.83 -2.45 7.41
C ILE A 121 -6.21 -3.08 7.34
N LEU A 122 -6.26 -4.38 7.04
CA LEU A 122 -7.50 -5.14 6.99
C LEU A 122 -7.76 -5.75 8.37
N SER A 123 -8.94 -5.52 8.92
CA SER A 123 -9.45 -6.24 10.09
C SER A 123 -10.63 -7.12 9.67
N LEU A 124 -10.45 -8.42 9.88
CA LEU A 124 -11.48 -9.44 9.74
C LEU A 124 -12.17 -9.66 11.08
#